data_AF-A0A482XBX8-F1
#
_entry.id   AF-A0A482XBX8-F1
#
_cell.length_a   1.000
_cell.length_b   1.000
_cell.length_c   1.000
_cell.angle_alpha   90.00
_cell.angle_beta   90.00
_cell.angle_gamma   90.00
#
_symmetry.space_group_name_H-M   'P 1'
#
loop_
_entity.id
_entity.type
_entity.pdbx_description
1 polymer ?
#
loop_
_entity_poly.entity_id
_entity_poly.type
_entity_poly.pdbx_seq_one_letter_code
_entity_poly.pdbx_strand_id
1 'polypeptide(L)'
;MVSALKEHQKQHQQNSLESVVSAIVSTLKLLNFQPPSKTATLWARLLQSMAFYMLCQSVAIMFFGWKQWDFGSRIAALENLVYAFGFHSISTDLFLMSKRTHELINMIESKYYPEIDSYSSFVRRKRSEMIETMEKASVDGAVLIEKILKCMFTGYMTLPAICLSIFSFMKGEFTFKVKHGVVIFGVGMNCFFICDLGQKLQDEGEQIRNKLIYGCNCLNKPNWMNKMMLILMMRSNQLPKLGLFNVFTLNRNNFRVEYL
;
A
#
# COMPACT_ATOMS: atom_id res chain seq x y z
N MET A 1 -5.75 -44.16 3.37
CA MET A 1 -4.94 -43.31 4.30
C MET A 1 -4.46 -42.01 3.67
N VAL A 2 -3.80 -42.02 2.49
CA VAL A 2 -3.34 -40.79 1.80
C VAL A 2 -4.49 -39.83 1.43
N SER A 3 -5.68 -40.36 1.06
CA SER A 3 -6.85 -39.52 0.73
C SER A 3 -7.35 -38.71 1.94
N ALA A 4 -7.51 -39.35 3.09
CA ALA A 4 -7.98 -38.70 4.32
C ALA A 4 -7.00 -37.62 4.83
N LEU A 5 -5.69 -37.84 4.66
CA LEU A 5 -4.68 -36.85 5.05
C LEU A 5 -4.75 -35.59 4.16
N LYS A 6 -5.02 -35.77 2.85
CA LYS A 6 -5.21 -34.67 1.89
C LYS A 6 -6.49 -33.87 2.19
N GLU A 7 -7.59 -34.55 2.51
CA GLU A 7 -8.84 -33.88 2.91
C GLU A 7 -8.65 -33.05 4.18
N HIS A 8 -7.97 -33.60 5.20
CA HIS A 8 -7.71 -32.88 6.44
C HIS A 8 -6.82 -31.64 6.24
N GLN A 9 -5.78 -31.72 5.40
CA GLN A 9 -4.95 -30.56 5.06
C GLN A 9 -5.73 -29.49 4.29
N LYS A 10 -6.61 -29.88 3.36
CA LYS A 10 -7.47 -28.98 2.60
C LYS A 10 -8.44 -28.23 3.51
N GLN A 11 -9.08 -28.94 4.44
CA GLN A 11 -10.00 -28.35 5.42
C GLN A 11 -9.29 -27.33 6.32
N HIS A 12 -8.08 -27.65 6.80
CA HIS A 12 -7.31 -26.75 7.65
C HIS A 12 -6.90 -25.46 6.90
N GLN A 13 -6.46 -25.57 5.64
CA GLN A 13 -6.14 -24.41 4.81
C GLN A 13 -7.36 -23.53 4.55
N GLN A 14 -8.52 -24.13 4.31
CA GLN A 14 -9.75 -23.38 4.07
C GLN A 14 -10.18 -22.60 5.32
N ASN A 15 -10.17 -23.23 6.50
CA ASN A 15 -10.51 -22.57 7.76
C ASN A 15 -9.56 -21.41 8.09
N SER A 16 -8.26 -21.57 7.77
CA SER A 16 -7.27 -20.51 7.97
C SER A 16 -7.47 -19.34 7.01
N LEU A 17 -7.95 -19.58 5.79
CA LEU A 17 -8.20 -18.50 4.83
C LEU A 17 -9.48 -17.73 5.18
N GLU A 18 -10.54 -18.45 5.55
CA GLU A 18 -11.81 -17.86 5.97
C GLU A 18 -11.65 -16.98 7.22
N SER A 19 -10.79 -17.36 8.17
CA SER A 19 -10.50 -16.54 9.36
C SER A 19 -9.77 -15.24 9.01
N VAL A 20 -8.79 -15.29 8.09
CA VAL A 20 -8.06 -14.10 7.62
C VAL A 20 -8.98 -13.16 6.86
N VAL A 21 -9.82 -13.69 5.96
CA VAL A 21 -10.82 -12.88 5.22
C VAL A 21 -11.81 -12.23 6.19
N SER A 22 -12.33 -13.00 7.15
CA SER A 22 -13.25 -12.48 8.16
C SER A 22 -12.62 -11.34 8.98
N ALA A 23 -11.35 -11.49 9.38
CA ALA A 23 -10.62 -10.44 10.07
C ALA A 23 -10.47 -9.18 9.21
N ILE A 24 -10.05 -9.32 7.94
CA ILE A 24 -9.92 -8.21 6.99
C ILE A 24 -11.27 -7.52 6.78
N VAL A 25 -12.35 -8.28 6.55
CA VAL A 25 -13.69 -7.74 6.35
C VAL A 25 -14.21 -7.05 7.61
N SER A 26 -13.91 -7.58 8.81
CA SER A 26 -14.27 -6.96 10.07
C SER A 26 -13.55 -5.62 10.29
N THR A 27 -12.25 -5.57 10.03
CA THR A 27 -11.47 -4.32 10.08
C THR A 27 -11.98 -3.30 9.07
N LEU A 28 -12.26 -3.75 7.84
CA LEU A 28 -12.85 -2.89 6.80
C LEU A 28 -14.24 -2.38 7.21
N LYS A 29 -15.10 -3.22 7.79
CA LYS A 29 -16.42 -2.80 8.30
C LYS A 29 -16.30 -1.78 9.43
N LEU A 30 -15.37 -1.99 10.37
CA LEU A 30 -15.14 -1.07 11.49
C LEU A 30 -14.71 0.32 10.98
N LEU A 31 -13.90 0.35 9.93
CA LEU A 31 -13.49 1.58 9.27
C LEU A 31 -14.55 2.15 8.30
N ASN A 32 -15.75 1.55 8.26
CA ASN A 32 -16.82 1.87 7.32
C ASN A 32 -16.46 1.68 5.83
N PHE A 33 -15.39 0.92 5.55
CA PHE A 33 -14.99 0.43 4.22
C PHE A 33 -15.74 -0.83 3.83
N GLN A 34 -17.07 -0.82 3.96
CA GLN A 34 -17.87 -1.96 3.51
C GLN A 34 -17.51 -2.31 2.06
N PRO A 35 -17.39 -3.61 1.72
CA PRO A 35 -17.22 -4.01 0.34
C PRO A 35 -18.40 -3.43 -0.45
N PRO A 36 -18.14 -2.74 -1.57
CA PRO A 36 -19.12 -1.98 -2.29
C PRO A 36 -20.22 -2.93 -2.76
N SER A 37 -21.36 -2.90 -2.08
CA SER A 37 -22.64 -3.12 -2.75
C SER A 37 -22.87 -1.91 -3.66
N LYS A 38 -22.11 -1.90 -4.77
CA LYS A 38 -22.18 -1.02 -5.97
C LYS A 38 -22.09 0.49 -5.80
N THR A 39 -22.25 1.07 -4.62
CA THR A 39 -22.17 2.53 -4.42
C THR A 39 -21.46 2.88 -3.13
N ALA A 40 -20.42 3.73 -3.22
CA ALA A 40 -19.79 4.32 -2.03
C ALA A 40 -20.85 4.92 -1.13
N THR A 41 -20.80 4.60 0.17
CA THR A 41 -21.76 5.11 1.16
C THR A 41 -21.80 6.63 1.11
N LEU A 42 -22.99 7.21 1.27
CA LEU A 42 -23.18 8.67 1.31
C LEU A 42 -22.19 9.33 2.27
N TRP A 43 -21.95 8.68 3.42
CA TRP A 43 -20.98 9.10 4.44
C TRP A 43 -19.55 9.21 3.92
N ALA A 44 -19.06 8.24 3.15
CA ALA A 44 -17.72 8.31 2.58
C ALA A 44 -17.58 9.49 1.59
N ARG A 45 -18.62 9.75 0.79
CA ARG A 45 -18.65 10.91 -0.12
C ARG A 45 -18.68 12.24 0.64
N LEU A 46 -19.47 12.31 1.70
CA LEU A 46 -19.52 13.48 2.58
C LEU A 46 -18.19 13.73 3.26
N LEU A 47 -17.54 12.69 3.78
CA LEU A 47 -16.22 12.77 4.40
C LEU A 47 -15.17 13.28 3.40
N GLN A 48 -15.15 12.72 2.19
CA GLN A 48 -14.25 13.16 1.11
C GLN A 48 -14.49 14.62 0.72
N SER A 49 -15.76 15.03 0.60
CA SER A 49 -16.14 16.41 0.30
C SER A 49 -15.73 17.36 1.43
N MET A 50 -15.88 16.95 2.69
CA MET A 50 -15.46 17.72 3.86
C MET A 50 -13.93 17.87 3.89
N ALA A 51 -13.19 16.80 3.61
CA ALA A 51 -11.74 16.83 3.54
C ALA A 51 -11.23 17.79 2.45
N PHE A 52 -11.86 17.75 1.27
CA PHE A 52 -11.55 18.68 0.18
C PHE A 52 -11.90 20.13 0.53
N TYR A 53 -13.06 20.35 1.16
CA TYR A 53 -13.46 21.67 1.63
C TYR A 53 -12.44 22.26 2.62
N MET A 54 -12.01 21.48 3.62
CA MET A 54 -11.00 21.90 4.60
C MET A 54 -9.69 22.29 3.93
N LEU A 55 -9.25 21.52 2.93
CA LEU A 55 -8.06 21.83 2.14
C LEU A 55 -8.20 23.17 1.40
N CYS A 56 -9.29 23.36 0.66
CA CYS A 56 -9.55 24.61 -0.05
C CYS A 56 -9.67 25.80 0.90
N GLN A 57 -10.31 25.63 2.06
CA GLN A 57 -10.43 26.64 3.09
C GLN A 57 -9.06 27.07 3.64
N SER A 58 -8.20 26.11 3.99
CA SER A 58 -6.84 26.40 4.47
C SER A 58 -6.02 27.18 3.42
N VAL A 59 -6.10 26.77 2.15
CA VAL A 59 -5.46 27.49 1.04
C VAL A 59 -5.99 28.92 0.92
N ALA A 60 -7.31 29.10 0.94
CA ALA A 60 -7.93 30.42 0.80
C ALA A 60 -7.56 31.36 1.95
N ILE A 61 -7.64 30.88 3.20
CA ILE A 61 -7.26 31.68 4.39
C ILE A 61 -5.78 32.09 4.28
N MET A 62 -4.88 31.19 3.87
CA MET A 62 -3.49 31.54 3.62
C MET A 62 -3.34 32.64 2.56
N PHE A 63 -4.02 32.54 1.42
CA PHE A 63 -3.91 33.54 0.35
C PHE A 63 -4.35 34.94 0.79
N PHE A 64 -5.45 35.05 1.54
CA PHE A 64 -5.98 36.35 1.99
C PHE A 64 -5.24 36.91 3.21
N GLY A 65 -4.82 36.06 4.15
CA GLY A 65 -4.19 36.47 5.40
C GLY A 65 -2.68 36.71 5.32
N TRP A 66 -2.00 36.20 4.28
CA TRP A 66 -0.53 36.12 4.24
C TRP A 66 0.18 37.44 4.56
N LYS A 67 -0.27 38.55 3.96
CA LYS A 67 0.39 39.85 4.11
C LYS A 67 0.26 40.44 5.51
N GLN A 68 -0.85 40.16 6.21
CA GLN A 68 -1.17 40.77 7.50
C GLN A 68 -0.69 39.93 8.69
N TRP A 69 -0.47 38.64 8.48
CA TRP A 69 -0.04 37.74 9.54
C TRP A 69 1.42 37.94 9.95
N ASP A 70 1.65 37.82 11.25
CA ASP A 70 2.96 37.68 11.84
C ASP A 70 3.57 36.30 11.49
N PHE A 71 4.84 36.13 11.81
CA PHE A 71 5.59 34.93 11.47
C PHE A 71 4.99 33.66 12.10
N GLY A 72 4.56 33.75 13.37
CA GLY A 72 3.94 32.63 14.08
C GLY A 72 2.65 32.17 13.41
N SER A 73 1.75 33.10 13.07
CA SER A 73 0.49 32.77 12.40
C SER A 73 0.71 32.18 11.01
N ARG A 74 1.74 32.62 10.26
CA ARG A 74 2.09 32.02 8.96
C ARG A 74 2.54 30.57 9.10
N ILE A 75 3.35 30.26 10.11
CA ILE A 75 3.77 28.88 10.39
C ILE A 75 2.55 28.04 10.77
N ALA A 76 1.71 28.53 11.69
CA ALA A 76 0.50 27.80 12.11
C ALA A 76 -0.47 27.55 10.94
N ALA A 77 -0.64 28.52 10.04
CA ALA A 77 -1.46 28.35 8.85
C ALA A 77 -0.88 27.31 7.88
N LEU A 78 0.45 27.28 7.72
CA LEU A 78 1.14 26.25 6.94
C LEU A 78 1.03 24.86 7.58
N GLU A 79 1.18 24.75 8.90
CA GLU A 79 0.94 23.49 9.63
C GLU A 79 -0.48 22.98 9.37
N ASN A 80 -1.49 23.85 9.49
CA ASN A 80 -2.88 23.51 9.22
C ASN A 80 -3.12 23.09 7.76
N LEU A 81 -2.46 23.75 6.79
CA LEU A 81 -2.55 23.36 5.39
C LEU A 81 -1.96 21.96 5.15
N VAL A 82 -0.82 21.64 5.76
CA VAL A 82 -0.20 20.32 5.69
C VAL A 82 -1.14 19.26 6.29
N TYR A 83 -1.75 19.54 7.45
CA TYR A 83 -2.73 18.63 8.05
C TYR A 83 -3.96 18.41 7.16
N ALA A 84 -4.53 19.49 6.58
CA ALA A 84 -5.70 19.40 5.71
C ALA A 84 -5.39 18.63 4.42
N PHE A 85 -4.22 18.87 3.82
CA PHE A 85 -3.74 18.13 2.66
C PHE A 85 -3.54 16.65 2.97
N GLY A 86 -2.98 16.35 4.14
CA GLY A 86 -2.83 14.99 4.63
C GLY A 86 -4.19 14.29 4.76
N PHE A 87 -5.10 14.86 5.54
CA PHE A 87 -6.44 14.31 5.73
C PHE A 87 -7.17 14.06 4.39
N HIS A 88 -7.08 14.99 3.45
CA HIS A 88 -7.62 14.83 2.10
C HIS A 88 -6.98 13.67 1.33
N SER A 89 -5.66 13.49 1.44
CA SER A 89 -4.93 12.41 0.77
C SER A 89 -5.34 11.03 1.29
N ILE A 90 -5.42 10.86 2.62
CA ILE A 90 -5.92 9.61 3.24
C ILE A 90 -7.35 9.34 2.80
N SER A 91 -8.23 10.33 2.90
CA SER A 91 -9.63 10.16 2.48
C SER A 91 -9.76 9.76 1.00
N THR A 92 -8.92 10.32 0.12
CA THR A 92 -8.92 10.01 -1.31
C THR A 92 -8.50 8.57 -1.58
N ASP A 93 -7.43 8.11 -0.92
CA ASP A 93 -6.94 6.74 -1.05
C ASP A 93 -7.99 5.73 -0.61
N LEU A 94 -8.61 5.97 0.53
CA LEU A 94 -9.69 5.16 1.05
C LEU A 94 -10.86 5.04 0.05
N PHE A 95 -11.18 6.12 -0.65
CA PHE A 95 -12.23 6.13 -1.67
C PHE A 95 -11.83 5.32 -2.91
N LEU A 96 -10.60 5.51 -3.40
CA LEU A 96 -10.08 4.86 -4.61
C LEU A 96 -9.80 3.36 -4.40
N MET A 97 -9.36 2.97 -3.20
CA MET A 97 -9.05 1.58 -2.85
C MET A 97 -10.30 0.70 -2.76
N SER A 98 -11.47 1.26 -2.44
CA SER A 98 -12.71 0.47 -2.23
C SER A 98 -13.03 -0.53 -3.35
N LYS A 99 -12.87 -0.11 -4.61
CA LYS A 99 -13.11 -0.97 -5.79
C LYS A 99 -12.11 -2.12 -5.88
N ARG A 100 -10.83 -1.84 -5.61
CA ARG A 100 -9.73 -2.81 -5.70
C ARG A 100 -9.79 -3.81 -4.54
N THR A 101 -10.08 -3.34 -3.33
CA THR A 101 -10.31 -4.20 -2.16
C THR A 101 -11.47 -5.15 -2.40
N HIS A 102 -12.52 -4.70 -3.09
CA HIS A 102 -13.62 -5.57 -3.50
C HIS A 102 -13.17 -6.66 -4.49
N GLU A 103 -12.40 -6.31 -5.51
CA GLU A 103 -11.83 -7.26 -6.46
C GLU A 103 -10.94 -8.30 -5.75
N LEU A 104 -10.16 -7.85 -4.76
CA LEU A 104 -9.33 -8.73 -3.93
C LEU A 104 -10.15 -9.67 -3.03
N ILE A 105 -11.21 -9.18 -2.38
CA ILE A 105 -12.11 -10.01 -1.57
C ILE A 105 -12.81 -11.05 -2.45
N ASN A 106 -13.35 -10.62 -3.60
CA ASN A 106 -13.97 -11.52 -4.57
C ASN A 106 -12.98 -12.58 -5.06
N MET A 107 -11.69 -12.23 -5.19
CA MET A 107 -10.64 -13.19 -5.53
C MET A 107 -10.48 -14.24 -4.44
N ILE A 108 -10.40 -13.84 -3.17
CA ILE A 108 -10.23 -14.79 -2.06
C ILE A 108 -11.47 -15.67 -1.89
N GLU A 109 -12.67 -15.10 -2.07
CA GLU A 109 -13.94 -15.81 -1.97
C GLU A 109 -14.18 -16.79 -3.13
N SER A 110 -13.57 -16.56 -4.30
CA SER A 110 -13.77 -17.39 -5.51
C SER A 110 -13.26 -18.85 -5.41
N LYS A 111 -12.76 -19.28 -4.25
CA LYS A 111 -12.25 -20.64 -3.94
C LYS A 111 -11.33 -21.17 -5.04
N TYR A 112 -10.05 -20.77 -4.96
CA TYR A 112 -8.99 -21.01 -5.93
C TYR A 112 -8.58 -22.49 -6.17
N TYR A 113 -9.18 -23.46 -5.48
CA TYR A 113 -8.77 -24.87 -5.56
C TYR A 113 -9.71 -25.71 -6.44
N PRO A 114 -9.24 -26.27 -7.58
CA PRO A 114 -10.01 -27.27 -8.29
C PRO A 114 -9.81 -28.66 -7.68
N GLU A 115 -10.92 -29.33 -7.37
CA GLU A 115 -11.02 -30.76 -7.63
C GLU A 115 -10.91 -30.95 -9.14
N ILE A 116 -9.77 -31.47 -9.55
CA ILE A 116 -9.50 -32.01 -10.88
C ILE A 116 -10.30 -33.31 -10.93
N ASP A 117 -11.19 -33.49 -11.90
CA ASP A 117 -11.31 -34.78 -12.61
C ASP A 117 -12.28 -34.82 -13.80
N SER A 118 -13.17 -33.84 -14.05
CA SER A 118 -14.02 -33.90 -15.26
C SER A 118 -14.60 -32.56 -15.70
N TYR A 119 -13.84 -31.75 -16.45
CA TYR A 119 -14.38 -30.54 -17.07
C TYR A 119 -13.93 -30.41 -18.53
N SER A 120 -14.85 -29.93 -19.37
CA SER A 120 -14.63 -29.69 -20.79
C SER A 120 -13.51 -28.64 -21.01
N SER A 121 -12.75 -28.80 -22.11
CA SER A 121 -11.63 -27.91 -22.48
C SER A 121 -12.01 -26.43 -22.54
N PHE A 122 -13.28 -26.14 -22.85
CA PHE A 122 -13.85 -24.78 -22.85
C PHE A 122 -13.86 -24.14 -21.46
N VAL A 123 -14.31 -24.87 -20.42
CA VAL A 123 -14.34 -24.36 -19.04
C VAL A 123 -12.93 -24.12 -18.51
N ARG A 124 -11.98 -24.97 -18.89
CA ARG A 124 -10.55 -24.81 -18.55
C ARG A 124 -9.97 -23.52 -19.14
N ARG A 125 -10.31 -23.21 -20.40
CA ARG A 125 -9.83 -22.00 -21.11
C ARG A 125 -10.38 -20.72 -20.48
N LYS A 126 -11.70 -20.66 -20.27
CA LYS A 126 -12.37 -19.51 -19.63
C LYS A 126 -11.85 -19.24 -18.22
N ARG A 127 -11.48 -20.29 -17.47
CA ARG A 127 -10.91 -20.18 -16.12
C ARG A 127 -9.44 -19.73 -16.12
N SER A 128 -8.65 -20.17 -17.10
CA SER A 128 -7.27 -19.69 -17.29
C SER A 128 -7.24 -18.20 -17.60
N GLU A 129 -8.14 -17.73 -18.47
CA GLU A 129 -8.28 -16.30 -18.80
C GLU A 129 -8.69 -15.49 -17.56
N MET A 130 -9.58 -16.03 -16.72
CA MET A 130 -9.97 -15.40 -15.46
C MET A 130 -8.79 -15.30 -14.49
N ILE A 131 -8.03 -16.38 -14.29
CA ILE A 131 -6.82 -16.39 -13.44
C ILE A 131 -5.79 -15.37 -13.91
N GLU A 132 -5.50 -15.34 -15.22
CA GLU A 132 -4.54 -14.40 -15.79
C GLU A 132 -4.99 -12.94 -15.60
N THR A 133 -6.30 -12.69 -15.76
CA THR A 133 -6.90 -11.37 -15.51
C THR A 133 -6.80 -10.98 -14.04
N MET A 134 -6.96 -11.93 -13.12
CA MET A 134 -6.89 -11.70 -11.68
C MET A 134 -5.47 -11.50 -11.18
N GLU A 135 -4.51 -12.28 -11.70
CA GLU A 135 -3.09 -12.11 -11.41
C GLU A 135 -2.63 -10.73 -11.89
N LYS A 136 -3.04 -10.34 -13.11
CA LYS A 136 -2.77 -9.00 -13.64
C LYS A 136 -3.41 -7.90 -12.77
N ALA A 137 -4.67 -8.04 -12.36
CA ALA A 137 -5.35 -7.07 -11.51
C ALA A 137 -4.72 -6.95 -10.10
N SER A 138 -4.23 -8.06 -9.55
CA SER A 138 -3.52 -8.11 -8.26
C SER A 138 -2.16 -7.42 -8.35
N VAL A 139 -1.38 -7.69 -9.39
CA VAL A 139 -0.11 -7.01 -9.66
C VAL A 139 -0.33 -5.52 -9.91
N ASP A 140 -1.31 -5.16 -10.74
CA ASP A 140 -1.68 -3.76 -10.98
C ASP A 140 -2.17 -3.07 -9.70
N GLY A 141 -2.84 -3.82 -8.82
CA GLY A 141 -3.29 -3.37 -7.51
C GLY A 141 -2.13 -3.09 -6.58
N ALA A 142 -1.17 -4.02 -6.48
CA ALA A 142 0.05 -3.84 -5.71
C ALA A 142 0.88 -2.64 -6.21
N VAL A 143 1.03 -2.48 -7.52
CA VAL A 143 1.73 -1.33 -8.13
C VAL A 143 0.98 -0.01 -7.86
N LEU A 144 -0.35 -0.03 -7.83
CA LEU A 144 -1.15 1.15 -7.51
C LEU A 144 -1.08 1.49 -6.01
N ILE A 145 -1.22 0.50 -5.12
CA ILE A 145 -1.03 0.64 -3.67
C ILE A 145 0.36 1.21 -3.39
N GLU A 146 1.38 0.69 -4.06
CA GLU A 146 2.74 1.19 -4.00
C GLU A 146 2.85 2.66 -4.47
N LYS A 147 2.26 3.01 -5.62
CA LYS A 147 2.25 4.40 -6.12
C LYS A 147 1.49 5.35 -5.19
N ILE A 148 0.39 4.90 -4.59
CA ILE A 148 -0.41 5.71 -3.66
C ILE A 148 0.29 5.84 -2.31
N LEU A 149 0.85 4.76 -1.76
CA LEU A 149 1.70 4.82 -0.56
C LEU A 149 2.88 5.75 -0.78
N LYS A 150 3.52 5.70 -1.95
CA LYS A 150 4.59 6.66 -2.29
C LYS A 150 4.06 8.07 -2.39
N CYS A 151 2.98 8.31 -3.12
CA CYS A 151 2.40 9.65 -3.30
C CYS A 151 1.96 10.25 -1.96
N MET A 152 1.28 9.46 -1.14
CA MET A 152 0.96 9.79 0.24
C MET A 152 2.24 10.03 1.03
N PHE A 153 3.20 9.11 1.08
CA PHE A 153 4.37 9.30 1.94
C PHE A 153 5.24 10.51 1.56
N THR A 154 5.36 10.78 0.26
CA THR A 154 6.10 11.94 -0.28
C THR A 154 5.37 13.25 -0.08
N GLY A 155 4.06 13.25 -0.34
CA GLY A 155 3.22 14.45 -0.22
C GLY A 155 2.82 14.77 1.21
N TYR A 156 2.74 13.77 2.07
CA TYR A 156 2.18 13.85 3.43
C TYR A 156 3.23 14.16 4.49
N MET A 157 4.44 13.59 4.42
CA MET A 157 5.28 13.50 5.63
C MET A 157 6.63 14.20 5.63
N THR A 158 7.32 14.32 4.49
CA THR A 158 8.75 14.66 4.56
C THR A 158 9.05 16.06 4.09
N LEU A 159 8.69 16.43 2.86
CA LEU A 159 9.23 17.68 2.31
C LEU A 159 8.70 18.95 3.00
N PRO A 160 7.37 19.18 3.10
CA PRO A 160 6.87 20.42 3.67
C PRO A 160 7.14 20.52 5.18
N ALA A 161 6.93 19.42 5.91
CA ALA A 161 7.11 19.37 7.36
C ALA A 161 8.57 19.50 7.77
N ILE A 162 9.52 18.88 7.06
CA ILE A 162 10.95 19.02 7.33
C ILE A 162 11.43 20.42 6.96
N CYS A 163 11.02 20.96 5.79
CA CYS A 163 11.40 22.31 5.39
C CYS A 163 10.86 23.38 6.36
N LEU A 164 9.59 23.27 6.77
CA LEU A 164 8.99 24.14 7.78
C LEU A 164 9.66 23.98 9.14
N SER A 165 9.94 22.74 9.56
CA SER A 165 10.59 22.51 10.84
C SER A 165 12.02 23.04 10.89
N ILE A 166 12.81 22.86 9.84
CA ILE A 166 14.17 23.43 9.73
C ILE A 166 14.09 24.96 9.75
N PHE A 167 13.17 25.55 8.99
CA PHE A 167 13.01 27.00 8.93
C PHE A 167 12.56 27.59 10.27
N SER A 168 11.60 26.96 10.95
CA SER A 168 11.17 27.29 12.32
C SER A 168 12.31 27.09 13.34
N PHE A 169 13.14 26.07 13.16
CA PHE A 169 14.28 25.81 14.05
C PHE A 169 15.35 26.90 13.93
N MET A 170 15.57 27.43 12.72
CA MET A 170 16.54 28.51 12.48
C MET A 170 16.08 29.86 13.04
N LYS A 171 14.78 30.19 12.94
CA LYS A 171 14.25 31.52 13.29
C LYS A 171 13.44 31.62 14.59
N GLY A 172 13.01 30.50 15.17
CA GLY A 172 12.09 30.48 16.31
C GLY A 172 12.74 30.69 17.68
N GLU A 173 11.91 31.07 18.65
CA GLU A 173 12.26 31.06 20.08
C GLU A 173 12.53 29.63 20.59
N PHE A 174 13.21 29.47 21.73
CA PHE A 174 13.63 28.17 22.26
C PHE A 174 12.48 27.15 22.36
N THR A 175 11.29 27.58 22.81
CA THR A 175 10.10 26.72 22.91
C THR A 175 9.67 26.16 21.55
N PHE A 176 9.74 26.97 20.49
CA PHE A 176 9.45 26.53 19.13
C PHE A 176 10.51 25.56 18.60
N LYS A 177 11.79 25.76 18.94
CA LYS A 177 12.88 24.85 18.56
C LYS A 177 12.68 23.47 19.16
N VAL A 178 12.30 23.38 20.44
CA VAL A 178 12.03 22.09 21.11
C VAL A 178 10.83 21.40 20.46
N LYS A 179 9.71 22.11 20.24
CA LYS A 179 8.50 21.55 19.59
C LYS A 179 8.83 20.97 18.21
N HIS A 180 9.50 21.75 17.35
CA HIS A 180 9.84 21.30 16.00
C HIS A 180 10.95 20.24 15.99
N GLY A 181 11.87 20.25 16.97
CA GLY A 181 12.86 19.19 17.14
C GLY A 181 12.21 17.83 17.39
N VAL A 182 11.18 17.78 18.25
CA VAL A 182 10.40 16.56 18.48
C VAL A 182 9.67 16.10 17.21
N VAL A 183 9.10 17.03 16.43
CA VAL A 183 8.46 16.71 15.14
C VAL A 183 9.47 16.13 14.15
N ILE A 184 10.64 16.77 13.97
CA ILE A 184 11.71 16.27 13.09
C ILE A 184 12.15 14.87 13.51
N PHE A 185 12.35 14.64 14.81
CA PHE A 185 12.71 13.33 15.34
C PHE A 185 11.63 12.28 15.04
N GLY A 186 10.37 12.61 15.28
CA GLY A 186 9.24 11.73 14.98
C GLY A 186 9.11 11.40 13.49
N VAL A 187 9.28 12.40 12.61
CA VAL A 187 9.31 12.19 11.16
C VAL A 187 10.48 11.30 10.76
N GLY A 188 11.67 11.53 11.32
CA GLY A 188 12.85 10.70 11.09
C GLY A 188 12.62 9.24 11.47
N MET A 189 12.05 8.98 12.65
CA MET A 189 11.69 7.63 13.10
C MET A 189 10.66 6.97 12.19
N ASN A 190 9.61 7.69 11.77
CA ASN A 190 8.62 7.15 10.82
C ASN A 190 9.26 6.79 9.48
N CYS A 191 10.14 7.64 8.94
CA CYS A 191 10.86 7.35 7.71
C CYS A 191 11.77 6.12 7.86
N PHE A 192 12.42 5.97 9.01
CA PHE A 192 13.21 4.78 9.33
C PHE A 192 12.34 3.51 9.32
N PHE A 193 11.21 3.50 10.04
CA PHE A 193 10.28 2.35 10.07
C PHE A 193 9.77 1.98 8.67
N ILE A 194 9.53 2.96 7.82
CA ILE A 194 9.01 2.69 6.47
C ILE A 194 10.09 2.17 5.53
N CYS A 195 11.32 2.67 5.66
CA CYS A 195 12.44 2.05 4.95
C CYS A 195 12.74 0.65 5.47
N ASP A 196 12.48 0.37 6.75
CA ASP A 196 12.57 -0.96 7.32
C ASP A 196 11.52 -1.92 6.73
N LEU A 197 10.26 -1.48 6.67
CA LEU A 197 9.19 -2.23 6.01
C LEU A 197 9.47 -2.45 4.52
N GLY A 198 9.97 -1.43 3.83
CA GLY A 198 10.37 -1.54 2.43
C GLY A 198 11.51 -2.52 2.21
N GLN A 199 12.49 -2.56 3.11
CA GLN A 199 13.55 -3.57 3.11
C GLN A 199 12.99 -4.97 3.33
N LYS A 200 12.15 -5.15 4.35
CA LYS A 200 11.54 -6.45 4.65
C LYS A 200 10.74 -7.01 3.48
N LEU A 201 10.00 -6.14 2.77
CA LEU A 201 9.27 -6.51 1.56
C LEU A 201 10.22 -7.00 0.45
N GLN A 202 11.36 -6.33 0.25
CA GLN A 202 12.38 -6.77 -0.69
C GLN A 202 12.98 -8.12 -0.30
N ASP A 203 13.32 -8.29 0.99
CA ASP A 203 13.90 -9.53 1.52
C ASP A 203 12.91 -10.71 1.38
N GLU A 204 11.63 -10.50 1.67
CA GLU A 204 10.59 -11.51 1.47
C GLU A 204 10.40 -11.85 -0.02
N GLY A 205 10.40 -10.84 -0.90
CA GLY A 205 10.34 -11.04 -2.35
C GLY A 205 11.54 -11.86 -2.86
N GLU A 206 12.73 -11.62 -2.32
CA GLU A 206 13.93 -12.39 -2.62
C GLU A 206 13.88 -13.81 -2.06
N GLN A 207 13.36 -14.00 -0.83
CA GLN A 207 13.16 -15.33 -0.27
C GLN A 207 12.16 -16.16 -1.08
N ILE A 208 11.07 -15.55 -1.55
CA ILE A 208 10.10 -16.20 -2.44
C ILE A 208 10.81 -16.63 -3.72
N ARG A 209 11.54 -15.72 -4.36
CA ARG A 209 12.36 -16.05 -5.55
C ARG A 209 13.30 -17.22 -5.27
N ASN A 210 14.09 -17.17 -4.21
CA ASN A 210 15.07 -18.22 -3.92
C ASN A 210 14.42 -19.58 -3.61
N LYS A 211 13.32 -19.61 -2.84
CA LYS A 211 12.64 -20.86 -2.46
C LYS A 211 11.79 -21.45 -3.58
N LEU A 212 10.94 -20.65 -4.22
CA LEU A 212 9.98 -21.13 -5.23
C LEU A 212 10.65 -21.34 -6.59
N ILE A 213 11.55 -20.44 -6.98
CA ILE A 213 12.06 -20.40 -8.35
C ILE A 213 13.36 -21.21 -8.46
N TYR A 214 14.31 -21.02 -7.54
CA TYR A 214 15.60 -21.73 -7.58
C TYR A 214 15.61 -23.02 -6.76
N GLY A 215 14.83 -23.10 -5.68
CA GLY A 215 14.75 -24.29 -4.82
C GLY A 215 13.84 -25.40 -5.34
N CYS A 216 13.05 -25.17 -6.38
CA CYS A 216 12.15 -26.18 -6.91
C CYS A 216 12.88 -27.12 -7.88
N ASN A 217 12.80 -28.43 -7.61
CA ASN A 217 13.35 -29.43 -8.52
C ASN A 217 12.39 -29.58 -9.72
N CYS A 218 12.59 -28.74 -10.74
CA CYS A 218 11.75 -28.69 -11.95
C CYS A 218 11.99 -29.86 -12.91
N LEU A 219 12.96 -30.73 -12.61
CA LEU A 219 13.19 -31.97 -13.35
C LEU A 219 11.93 -32.84 -13.31
N ASN A 220 11.46 -33.25 -14.50
CA ASN A 220 10.25 -34.07 -14.74
C ASN A 220 8.90 -33.37 -14.52
N LYS A 221 8.85 -32.04 -14.45
CA LYS A 221 7.56 -31.31 -14.44
C LYS A 221 7.01 -31.14 -15.86
N PRO A 222 5.68 -31.12 -16.03
CA PRO A 222 5.05 -31.01 -17.34
C PRO A 222 5.42 -29.70 -18.04
N ASN A 223 5.54 -29.74 -19.37
CA ASN A 223 6.08 -28.63 -20.17
C ASN A 223 5.39 -27.27 -19.96
N TRP A 224 4.09 -27.26 -19.66
CA TRP A 224 3.36 -26.01 -19.39
C TRP A 224 3.84 -25.32 -18.10
N MET A 225 4.20 -26.09 -17.08
CA MET A 225 4.69 -25.57 -15.80
C MET A 225 6.09 -25.00 -15.96
N ASN A 226 6.96 -25.64 -16.75
CA ASN A 226 8.29 -25.13 -17.07
C ASN A 226 8.21 -23.79 -17.82
N LYS A 227 7.28 -23.66 -18.77
CA LYS A 227 7.04 -22.39 -19.47
C LYS A 227 6.56 -21.29 -18.51
N MET A 228 5.66 -21.61 -17.58
CA MET A 228 5.15 -20.62 -16.63
C MET A 228 6.23 -20.18 -15.63
N MET A 229 7.04 -21.12 -15.12
CA MET A 229 8.22 -20.82 -14.31
C MET A 229 9.22 -19.94 -15.04
N LEU A 230 9.48 -20.19 -16.32
CA LEU A 230 10.38 -19.36 -17.13
C LEU A 230 9.88 -17.92 -17.22
N ILE A 231 8.57 -17.72 -17.42
CA ILE A 231 7.96 -16.38 -17.44
C ILE A 231 8.08 -15.71 -16.06
N LEU A 232 7.82 -16.44 -14.98
CA LEU A 232 7.99 -15.95 -13.61
C LEU A 232 9.44 -15.58 -13.31
N MET A 233 10.42 -16.39 -13.75
CA MET A 233 11.85 -16.09 -13.67
C MET A 233 12.20 -14.80 -14.39
N MET A 234 11.76 -14.65 -15.65
CA MET A 234 12.03 -13.45 -16.44
C MET A 234 11.43 -12.19 -15.81
N ARG A 235 10.21 -12.28 -15.25
CA ARG A 235 9.56 -11.14 -14.58
C ARG A 235 10.10 -10.86 -13.18
N SER A 236 10.52 -11.89 -12.45
CA SER A 236 11.07 -11.79 -11.08
C SER A 236 12.53 -11.32 -11.04
N ASN A 237 13.14 -11.08 -12.21
CA ASN A 237 14.50 -10.56 -12.27
C ASN A 237 14.61 -9.13 -11.69
N GLN A 238 13.49 -8.41 -11.64
CA GLN A 238 13.36 -7.16 -10.88
C GLN A 238 12.68 -7.46 -9.55
N LEU A 239 13.44 -7.32 -8.45
CA LEU A 239 12.84 -7.39 -7.11
C LEU A 239 11.80 -6.27 -6.97
N PRO A 240 10.69 -6.50 -6.25
CA PRO A 240 9.71 -5.46 -5.97
C PRO A 240 10.40 -4.33 -5.20
N LYS A 241 10.68 -3.22 -5.88
CA LYS A 241 11.33 -2.04 -5.29
C LYS A 241 10.30 -0.94 -5.11
N LEU A 242 10.06 -0.56 -3.86
CA LEU A 242 9.31 0.65 -3.53
C LEU A 242 10.12 1.92 -3.92
N GLY A 243 10.19 2.22 -5.22
CA GLY A 243 10.82 3.42 -5.80
C GLY A 243 9.91 4.65 -5.92
N LEU A 244 10.18 5.69 -5.15
CA LEU A 244 9.51 6.98 -5.12
C LEU A 244 9.92 7.80 -6.37
N PHE A 245 9.02 7.88 -7.36
CA PHE A 245 9.24 8.50 -8.69
C PHE A 245 10.51 8.04 -9.43
N ASN A 246 10.98 6.81 -9.19
CA ASN A 246 12.28 6.30 -9.65
C ASN A 246 13.51 7.11 -9.17
N VAL A 247 13.34 8.09 -8.27
CA VAL A 247 14.43 8.90 -7.72
C VAL A 247 14.97 8.28 -6.43
N PHE A 248 14.08 7.78 -5.56
CA PHE A 248 14.47 7.20 -4.28
C PHE A 248 13.88 5.80 -4.11
N THR A 249 14.69 4.80 -3.77
CA THR A 249 14.19 3.50 -3.31
C THR A 249 14.01 3.50 -1.79
N LEU A 250 12.83 3.16 -1.29
CA LEU A 250 12.56 2.96 0.14
C LEU A 250 13.25 1.67 0.63
N ASN A 251 14.55 1.77 0.87
CA ASN A 251 15.43 0.73 1.36
C ASN A 251 16.38 1.38 2.38
N ARG A 252 16.82 0.63 3.40
CA ARG A 252 17.80 1.07 4.40
C ARG A 252 19.10 1.65 3.80
N ASN A 253 19.48 1.26 2.59
CA ASN A 253 20.63 1.79 1.86
C ASN A 253 20.55 3.31 1.63
N ASN A 254 19.34 3.87 1.45
CA ASN A 254 19.17 5.32 1.32
C ASN A 254 19.42 6.08 2.63
N PHE A 255 19.36 5.40 3.77
CA PHE A 255 19.71 5.97 5.08
C PHE A 255 21.17 5.77 5.45
N ARG A 256 21.89 4.93 4.71
CA ARG A 256 23.32 4.74 4.90
C ARG A 256 24.01 5.93 4.28
N VAL A 257 24.20 6.99 5.07
CA VAL A 257 25.09 8.08 4.71
C VAL A 257 26.47 7.45 4.55
N GLU A 258 26.89 7.22 3.31
CA GLU A 258 28.29 6.94 3.02
C GLU A 258 29.04 8.23 3.35
N TYR A 259 29.63 8.27 4.54
CA TYR A 259 30.66 9.24 4.86
C TYR A 259 31.84 8.94 3.93
N LEU A 260 31.82 9.56 2.75
CA LEU A 260 32.96 9.68 1.85
C LEU A 260 33.92 10.75 2.38
#